data_AF-A0A849GU82-F1
#
_entry.id   AF-A0A849GU82-F1
#
_cell.length_a   1.000
_cell.length_b   1.000
_cell.length_c   1.000
_cell.angle_alpha   90.00
_cell.angle_beta   90.00
_cell.angle_gamma   90.00
#
_symmetry.space_group_name_H-M   'P 1'
#
loop_
_entity.id
_entity.type
_entity.pdbx_description
1 polymer ?
#
loop_
_entity_poly.entity_id
_entity_poly.type
_entity_poly.pdbx_seq_one_letter_code
_entity_poly.pdbx_strand_id
1 'polypeptide(L)'
;YQVAEGMNGDGEVTRVILATDGDFNVGLSDPDALKDFIAEKRETGTYLSVLGFGRGNLDDATMQALAQNGNGTAAYIDTLNEARKVLVDQLTGALFPIANDVKIQVEFNPAQIAEYRLIGYETRALNREDFANDKVDAGDIGAGHTVTAIYEITPVGSDAIRNGPLRYAETEQSVSVSDELGYFKLRYKEPGQSTSILIEEPILPAQGEAGSDVRFSVAMAGFGQLLRDGAYLGGWGWDEAIQLANGAKGEDAFGYRAEAVNLMRLAEALDR
;
A
#
# COMPACT_ATOMS: atom_id res chain seq x y z
N TYR A 1 -15.60 6.43 -21.05
CA TYR A 1 -16.51 5.29 -20.80
C TYR A 1 -17.31 4.87 -22.03
N GLN A 2 -18.18 5.69 -22.65
CA GLN A 2 -18.94 5.25 -23.83
C GLN A 2 -18.09 4.65 -24.97
N VAL A 3 -16.96 5.29 -25.29
CA VAL A 3 -16.01 4.76 -26.28
C VAL A 3 -15.40 3.43 -25.80
N ALA A 4 -15.04 3.34 -24.52
CA ALA A 4 -14.46 2.17 -23.90
C ALA A 4 -15.43 0.96 -23.94
N GLU A 5 -16.71 1.19 -23.66
CA GLU A 5 -17.77 0.16 -23.76
C GLU A 5 -17.93 -0.36 -25.20
N GLY A 6 -17.77 0.52 -26.20
CA GLY A 6 -17.79 0.13 -27.61
C GLY A 6 -16.54 -0.63 -28.06
N MET A 7 -15.50 -0.71 -27.23
CA MET A 7 -14.24 -1.41 -27.50
C MET A 7 -14.11 -2.71 -26.70
N ASN A 8 -15.11 -3.10 -25.89
CA ASN A 8 -15.06 -4.35 -25.12
C ASN A 8 -15.19 -5.59 -26.02
N GLY A 9 -14.29 -6.57 -25.81
CA GLY A 9 -14.34 -7.91 -26.39
C GLY A 9 -14.20 -9.01 -25.32
N ASP A 10 -14.65 -10.23 -25.64
CA ASP A 10 -14.51 -11.39 -24.75
C ASP A 10 -13.02 -11.66 -24.46
N GLY A 11 -12.63 -11.61 -23.19
CA GLY A 11 -11.25 -11.79 -22.75
C GLY A 11 -10.36 -10.54 -22.86
N GLU A 12 -10.92 -9.39 -23.24
CA GLU A 12 -10.20 -8.11 -23.28
C GLU A 12 -10.40 -7.33 -21.98
N VAL A 13 -9.33 -6.68 -21.51
CA VAL A 13 -9.37 -5.77 -20.37
C VAL A 13 -9.36 -4.35 -20.90
N THR A 14 -10.43 -3.60 -20.64
CA THR A 14 -10.53 -2.20 -21.06
C THR A 14 -10.13 -1.27 -19.93
N ARG A 15 -9.22 -0.33 -20.22
CA ARG A 15 -8.75 0.65 -19.24
C ARG A 15 -8.81 2.07 -19.80
N VAL A 16 -9.46 2.94 -19.06
CA VAL A 16 -9.46 4.39 -19.28
C VAL A 16 -8.28 4.98 -18.51
N ILE A 17 -7.44 5.74 -19.21
CA ILE A 17 -6.35 6.52 -18.61
C ILE A 17 -6.75 7.99 -18.66
N LEU A 18 -7.00 8.58 -17.51
CA LEU A 18 -7.34 10.00 -17.37
C LEU A 18 -6.05 10.78 -17.07
N ALA A 19 -5.58 11.58 -18.03
CA ALA A 19 -4.52 12.55 -17.81
C ALA A 19 -5.14 13.91 -17.42
N THR A 20 -4.79 14.45 -16.26
CA THR A 20 -5.38 15.68 -15.70
C THR A 20 -4.32 16.56 -15.05
N ASP A 21 -4.58 17.86 -14.97
CA ASP A 21 -3.87 18.83 -14.14
C ASP A 21 -4.56 19.02 -12.76
N GLY A 22 -5.35 18.03 -12.33
CA GLY A 22 -5.94 17.92 -10.99
C GLY A 22 -7.19 18.77 -10.76
N ASP A 23 -7.63 19.53 -11.77
CA ASP A 23 -8.76 20.44 -11.64
C ASP A 23 -10.05 19.81 -12.19
N PHE A 24 -10.77 19.06 -11.34
CA PHE A 24 -12.04 18.40 -11.69
C PHE A 24 -13.23 19.38 -11.64
N ASN A 25 -13.17 20.46 -12.41
CA ASN A 25 -14.14 21.56 -12.35
C ASN A 25 -15.33 21.46 -13.33
N VAL A 26 -15.44 20.38 -14.11
CA VAL A 26 -16.49 20.25 -15.14
C VAL A 26 -17.06 18.83 -15.17
N GLY A 27 -18.33 18.67 -14.78
CA GLY A 27 -19.03 17.37 -14.82
C GLY A 27 -19.86 17.09 -13.56
N LEU A 28 -19.95 15.81 -13.17
CA LEU A 28 -20.50 15.38 -11.88
C LEU A 28 -19.75 16.12 -10.77
N SER A 29 -20.38 17.15 -10.21
CA SER A 29 -19.82 17.99 -9.15
C SER A 29 -19.91 17.35 -7.76
N ASP A 30 -20.48 16.16 -7.68
CA ASP A 30 -20.57 15.35 -6.48
C ASP A 30 -19.52 14.22 -6.56
N PRO A 31 -18.45 14.28 -5.73
CA PRO A 31 -17.43 13.25 -5.68
C PRO A 31 -17.98 11.85 -5.41
N ASP A 32 -19.06 11.71 -4.64
CA ASP A 32 -19.60 10.39 -4.30
C ASP A 32 -20.37 9.79 -5.47
N ALA A 33 -21.17 10.59 -6.19
CA ALA A 33 -21.81 10.15 -7.42
C ALA A 33 -20.80 9.73 -8.51
N LEU A 34 -19.63 10.40 -8.56
CA LEU A 34 -18.56 10.03 -9.47
C LEU A 34 -17.88 8.72 -9.09
N LYS A 35 -17.68 8.46 -7.79
CA LYS A 35 -17.18 7.17 -7.29
C LYS A 35 -18.14 6.03 -7.63
N ASP A 36 -19.43 6.21 -7.37
CA ASP A 36 -20.46 5.20 -7.67
C ASP A 36 -20.51 4.89 -9.17
N PHE A 37 -20.46 5.92 -10.01
CA PHE A 37 -20.41 5.75 -11.46
C PHE A 37 -19.18 4.96 -11.92
N ILE A 38 -18.00 5.26 -11.37
CA ILE A 38 -16.77 4.55 -11.70
C ILE A 38 -16.83 3.09 -11.22
N ALA A 39 -17.37 2.85 -10.02
CA ALA A 39 -17.55 1.52 -9.47
C ALA A 39 -18.50 0.66 -10.34
N GLU A 40 -19.61 1.23 -10.82
CA GLU A 40 -20.52 0.56 -11.76
C GLU A 40 -19.81 0.22 -13.09
N LYS A 41 -19.01 1.13 -13.64
CA LYS A 41 -18.26 0.87 -14.89
C LYS A 41 -17.16 -0.16 -14.72
N ARG A 42 -16.59 -0.26 -13.53
CA ARG A 42 -15.66 -1.32 -13.21
C ARG A 42 -16.33 -2.69 -13.22
N GLU A 43 -17.56 -2.82 -12.72
CA GLU A 43 -18.30 -4.10 -12.76
C GLU A 43 -18.52 -4.61 -14.20
N THR A 44 -18.49 -3.71 -15.20
CA THR A 44 -18.55 -4.07 -16.63
C THR A 44 -17.18 -4.37 -17.25
N GLY A 45 -16.12 -4.45 -16.45
CA GLY A 45 -14.75 -4.74 -16.88
C GLY A 45 -13.97 -3.52 -17.38
N THR A 46 -14.47 -2.30 -17.16
CA THR A 46 -13.79 -1.06 -17.56
C THR A 46 -13.11 -0.39 -16.36
N TYR A 47 -11.77 -0.45 -16.32
CA TYR A 47 -10.96 0.11 -15.25
C TYR A 47 -10.61 1.59 -15.50
N LEU A 48 -10.28 2.34 -14.44
CA LEU A 48 -9.82 3.74 -14.52
C LEU A 48 -8.50 3.93 -13.78
N SER A 49 -7.52 4.52 -14.47
CA SER A 49 -6.29 5.05 -13.86
C SER A 49 -6.21 6.55 -14.10
N VAL A 50 -5.70 7.28 -13.12
CA VAL A 50 -5.62 8.75 -13.13
C VAL A 50 -4.15 9.17 -13.07
N LEU A 51 -3.73 9.97 -14.04
CA LEU A 51 -2.38 10.50 -14.15
C LEU A 51 -2.44 12.02 -13.99
N GLY A 52 -1.97 12.50 -12.85
CA GLY A 52 -1.82 13.92 -12.56
C GLY A 52 -0.54 14.45 -13.19
N PHE A 53 -0.62 15.56 -13.93
CA PHE A 53 0.53 16.26 -14.50
C PHE A 53 0.58 17.68 -13.97
N GLY A 54 1.73 18.10 -13.43
CA GLY A 54 1.88 19.47 -12.97
C GLY A 54 3.00 19.66 -11.96
N ARG A 55 3.05 20.86 -11.40
CA ARG A 55 3.95 21.25 -10.30
C ARG A 55 3.20 21.91 -9.13
N GLY A 56 1.87 21.79 -9.11
CA GLY A 56 0.96 22.54 -8.24
C GLY A 56 0.14 21.65 -7.32
N ASN A 57 -0.79 22.25 -6.59
CA ASN A 57 -1.74 21.55 -5.71
C ASN A 57 -2.75 20.76 -6.56
N LEU A 58 -2.34 19.56 -7.00
CA LEU A 58 -3.28 18.60 -7.55
C LEU A 58 -4.10 18.04 -6.39
N ASP A 59 -5.40 17.86 -6.59
CA ASP A 59 -6.25 17.21 -5.59
C ASP A 59 -5.96 15.70 -5.56
N ASP A 60 -4.82 15.35 -4.96
CA ASP A 60 -4.30 13.98 -4.85
C ASP A 60 -5.32 13.05 -4.19
N ALA A 61 -6.07 13.57 -3.21
CA ALA A 61 -7.12 12.81 -2.54
C ALA A 61 -8.25 12.42 -3.53
N THR A 62 -8.69 13.37 -4.37
CA THR A 62 -9.68 13.09 -5.41
C THR A 62 -9.12 12.13 -6.46
N MET A 63 -7.90 12.35 -6.99
CA MET A 63 -7.30 11.44 -7.96
C MET A 63 -7.16 10.01 -7.42
N GLN A 64 -6.71 9.88 -6.17
CA GLN A 64 -6.56 8.60 -5.50
C GLN A 64 -7.92 7.93 -5.30
N ALA A 65 -8.94 8.67 -4.85
CA ALA A 65 -10.29 8.12 -4.68
C ALA A 65 -10.86 7.59 -6.01
N LEU A 66 -10.73 8.35 -7.10
CA LEU A 66 -11.23 7.94 -8.42
C LEU A 66 -10.53 6.69 -8.95
N ALA A 67 -9.20 6.65 -8.86
CA ALA A 67 -8.42 5.49 -9.27
C ALA A 67 -8.74 4.25 -8.42
N GLN A 68 -8.91 4.42 -7.10
CA GLN A 68 -9.30 3.33 -6.20
C GLN A 68 -10.66 2.75 -6.54
N ASN A 69 -11.68 3.60 -6.79
CA ASN A 69 -13.02 3.13 -7.18
C ASN A 69 -13.04 2.49 -8.58
N GLY A 70 -12.09 2.85 -9.44
CA GLY A 70 -11.94 2.29 -10.79
C GLY A 70 -10.97 1.12 -10.90
N ASN A 71 -10.50 0.58 -9.79
CA ASN A 71 -9.47 -0.47 -9.73
C ASN A 71 -8.25 -0.18 -10.61
N GLY A 72 -7.78 1.06 -10.55
CA GLY A 72 -6.53 1.48 -11.16
C GLY A 72 -5.63 2.28 -10.24
N THR A 73 -4.63 2.90 -10.84
CA THR A 73 -3.58 3.61 -10.12
C THR A 73 -3.77 5.11 -10.27
N ALA A 74 -3.48 5.85 -9.20
CA ALA A 74 -3.25 7.28 -9.25
C ALA A 74 -1.74 7.50 -9.25
N ALA A 75 -1.24 8.29 -10.20
CA ALA A 75 0.17 8.65 -10.26
C ALA A 75 0.33 10.14 -10.55
N TYR A 76 1.27 10.76 -9.84
CA TYR A 76 1.64 12.15 -10.01
C TYR A 76 2.93 12.23 -10.83
N ILE A 77 2.94 13.00 -11.91
CA ILE A 77 4.04 13.10 -12.86
C ILE A 77 4.47 14.58 -12.97
N ASP A 78 5.55 14.93 -12.29
CA ASP A 78 6.20 16.25 -12.33
C ASP A 78 7.54 16.26 -13.06
N THR A 79 8.18 15.09 -13.18
CA THR A 79 9.48 14.92 -13.81
C THR A 79 9.42 13.89 -14.93
N LEU A 80 10.38 13.98 -15.86
CA LEU A 80 10.54 13.00 -16.92
C LEU A 80 10.84 11.60 -16.37
N ASN A 81 11.54 11.51 -15.23
CA ASN A 81 11.85 10.24 -14.60
C ASN A 81 10.59 9.59 -14.01
N GLU A 82 9.72 10.37 -13.35
CA GLU A 82 8.45 9.85 -12.87
C GLU A 82 7.53 9.45 -14.03
N ALA A 83 7.52 10.24 -15.12
CA ALA A 83 6.80 9.87 -16.34
C ALA A 83 7.27 8.52 -16.90
N ARG A 84 8.60 8.30 -16.95
CA ARG A 84 9.18 7.02 -17.39
C ARG A 84 8.79 5.88 -16.45
N LYS A 85 8.92 6.08 -15.14
CA LYS A 85 8.53 5.10 -14.14
C LYS A 85 7.09 4.64 -14.33
N VAL A 86 6.16 5.59 -14.44
CA VAL A 86 4.72 5.31 -14.53
C VAL A 86 4.32 4.75 -15.89
N LEU A 87 4.79 5.37 -16.98
CA LEU A 87 4.31 5.07 -18.35
C LEU A 87 5.13 4.00 -19.09
N VAL A 88 6.34 3.69 -18.63
CA VAL A 88 7.21 2.70 -19.29
C VAL A 88 7.46 1.51 -18.37
N ASP A 89 7.94 1.77 -17.15
CA ASP A 89 8.40 0.68 -16.28
C ASP A 89 7.21 -0.03 -15.59
N GLN A 90 6.19 0.73 -15.17
CA GLN A 90 5.06 0.23 -14.39
C GLN A 90 3.77 0.04 -15.20
N LEU A 91 3.67 0.65 -16.38
CA LEU A 91 2.43 0.66 -17.18
C LEU A 91 1.91 -0.74 -17.45
N THR A 92 2.79 -1.66 -17.88
CA THR A 92 2.40 -3.04 -18.21
C THR A 92 1.73 -3.76 -17.03
N GLY A 93 2.19 -3.49 -15.81
CA GLY A 93 1.61 -4.08 -14.61
C GLY A 93 0.27 -3.46 -14.20
N ALA A 94 0.10 -2.18 -14.48
CA ALA A 94 -1.17 -1.48 -14.27
C ALA A 94 -2.25 -1.91 -15.27
N LEU A 95 -1.91 -2.48 -16.43
CA LEU A 95 -2.88 -2.82 -17.47
C LEU A 95 -3.67 -4.11 -17.19
N PHE A 96 -3.06 -5.11 -16.52
CA PHE A 96 -3.66 -6.44 -16.35
C PHE A 96 -3.77 -6.84 -14.88
N PRO A 97 -4.97 -6.85 -14.29
CA PRO A 97 -5.18 -7.41 -12.96
C PRO A 97 -4.95 -8.93 -13.01
N ILE A 98 -4.21 -9.46 -12.04
CA ILE A 98 -4.01 -10.90 -11.86
C ILE A 98 -4.77 -11.44 -10.66
N ALA A 99 -5.19 -10.55 -9.76
CA ALA A 99 -5.95 -10.87 -8.57
C ALA A 99 -6.87 -9.68 -8.22
N ASN A 100 -8.14 -9.98 -8.07
CA ASN A 100 -9.18 -9.04 -7.67
C ASN A 100 -9.53 -9.22 -6.20
N ASP A 101 -10.11 -8.19 -5.58
CA ASP A 101 -10.63 -8.22 -4.20
C ASP A 101 -9.60 -8.76 -3.19
N VAL A 102 -8.35 -8.33 -3.31
CA VAL A 102 -7.25 -8.79 -2.48
C VAL A 102 -7.38 -8.23 -1.07
N LYS A 103 -7.49 -9.14 -0.11
CA LYS A 103 -7.58 -8.87 1.32
C LYS A 103 -6.41 -9.48 2.04
N ILE A 104 -5.73 -8.67 2.84
CA ILE A 104 -4.60 -9.10 3.66
C ILE A 104 -4.99 -8.95 5.12
N GLN A 105 -4.74 -9.99 5.91
CA GLN A 105 -4.88 -9.96 7.36
C GLN A 105 -3.65 -10.60 8.00
N VAL A 106 -3.14 -9.93 9.04
CA VAL A 106 -2.08 -10.47 9.89
C VAL A 106 -2.64 -10.58 11.29
N GLU A 107 -2.45 -11.75 11.91
CA GLU A 107 -2.84 -12.04 13.27
C GLU A 107 -1.58 -12.41 14.07
N PHE A 108 -1.21 -11.58 15.04
CA PHE A 108 -0.01 -11.84 15.85
C PHE A 108 -0.33 -12.76 17.02
N ASN A 109 0.62 -13.64 17.35
CA ASN A 109 0.54 -14.55 18.48
C ASN A 109 0.70 -13.76 19.79
N PRO A 110 -0.33 -13.66 20.65
CA PRO A 110 -0.28 -12.87 21.88
C PRO A 110 0.69 -13.43 22.93
N ALA A 111 1.14 -14.68 22.78
CA ALA A 111 2.19 -15.25 23.62
C ALA A 111 3.59 -14.73 23.26
N GLN A 112 3.80 -14.27 22.01
CA GLN A 112 5.10 -13.80 21.51
C GLN A 112 5.13 -12.28 21.34
N ILE A 113 4.02 -11.68 20.91
CA ILE A 113 3.91 -10.25 20.58
C ILE A 113 2.90 -9.57 21.49
N ALA A 114 3.36 -8.55 22.23
CA ALA A 114 2.53 -7.75 23.13
C ALA A 114 1.80 -6.61 22.39
N GLU A 115 2.47 -5.96 21.44
CA GLU A 115 1.95 -4.81 20.72
C GLU A 115 2.37 -4.87 19.26
N TYR A 116 1.55 -4.32 18.36
CA TYR A 116 1.90 -4.18 16.96
C TYR A 116 1.18 -2.99 16.34
N ARG A 117 1.77 -2.40 15.30
CA ARG A 117 1.15 -1.34 14.49
C ARG A 117 1.56 -1.46 13.03
N LEU A 118 0.64 -1.11 12.14
CA LEU A 118 0.89 -1.02 10.69
C LEU A 118 1.44 0.38 10.36
N ILE A 119 2.60 0.44 9.69
CA ILE A 119 3.28 1.70 9.34
C ILE A 119 3.07 2.09 7.86
N GLY A 120 2.96 1.11 6.95
CA GLY A 120 3.15 1.35 5.51
C GLY A 120 1.95 1.06 4.59
N TYR A 121 0.77 0.71 5.11
CA TYR A 121 -0.38 0.29 4.27
C TYR A 121 -1.72 0.86 4.76
N GLU A 122 -1.78 2.17 4.97
CA GLU A 122 -2.91 2.81 5.68
C GLU A 122 -4.16 2.99 4.81
N THR A 123 -4.02 3.25 3.51
CA THR A 123 -5.12 3.71 2.65
C THR A 123 -6.14 2.62 2.25
N ARG A 124 -5.97 1.38 2.72
CA ARG A 124 -6.86 0.24 2.42
C ARG A 124 -7.05 -0.67 3.65
N ALA A 125 -6.98 -0.10 4.85
CA ALA A 125 -7.26 -0.85 6.07
C ALA A 125 -8.71 -1.39 6.04
N LEU A 126 -8.85 -2.71 6.16
CA LEU A 126 -10.13 -3.40 6.17
C LEU A 126 -10.53 -3.71 7.61
N ASN A 127 -11.82 -3.60 7.95
CA ASN A 127 -12.29 -4.06 9.25
C ASN A 127 -12.12 -5.58 9.37
N ARG A 128 -11.92 -6.07 10.60
CA ARG A 128 -11.60 -7.49 10.84
C ARG A 128 -12.71 -8.41 10.35
N GLU A 129 -13.97 -7.99 10.52
CA GLU A 129 -15.19 -8.67 10.10
C GLU A 129 -15.37 -8.74 8.57
N ASP A 130 -14.82 -7.79 7.84
CA ASP A 130 -15.00 -7.68 6.38
C ASP A 130 -14.04 -8.59 5.61
N PHE A 131 -13.04 -9.16 6.29
CA PHE A 131 -12.04 -10.04 5.70
C PHE A 131 -12.67 -11.27 5.02
N ALA A 132 -13.68 -11.89 5.65
CA ALA A 132 -14.36 -13.10 5.15
C ALA A 132 -15.58 -12.82 4.27
N ASN A 133 -15.95 -11.55 4.09
CA ASN A 133 -17.15 -11.17 3.36
C ASN A 133 -16.85 -10.92 1.88
N ASP A 134 -17.10 -11.88 1.00
CA ASP A 134 -16.89 -11.74 -0.46
C ASP A 134 -17.74 -10.63 -1.12
N LYS A 135 -18.68 -10.02 -0.38
CA LYS A 135 -19.45 -8.85 -0.82
C LYS A 135 -18.76 -7.51 -0.52
N VAL A 136 -17.77 -7.51 0.37
CA VAL A 136 -16.97 -6.31 0.64
C VAL A 136 -15.79 -6.33 -0.30
N ASP A 137 -15.75 -5.30 -1.13
CA ASP A 137 -14.71 -5.07 -2.10
C ASP A 137 -13.38 -4.70 -1.43
N ALA A 138 -12.27 -5.02 -2.08
CA ALA A 138 -10.92 -4.76 -1.58
C ALA A 138 -9.97 -4.41 -2.73
N GLY A 139 -8.68 -4.29 -2.46
CA GLY A 139 -7.74 -3.82 -3.47
C GLY A 139 -7.41 -4.86 -4.54
N ASP A 140 -7.19 -4.45 -5.80
CA ASP A 140 -6.66 -5.36 -6.83
C ASP A 140 -5.13 -5.33 -6.90
N ILE A 141 -4.55 -6.42 -7.40
CA ILE A 141 -3.11 -6.56 -7.70
C ILE A 141 -2.93 -6.84 -9.20
N GLY A 142 -2.18 -5.96 -9.86
CA GLY A 142 -1.77 -6.10 -11.25
C GLY A 142 -0.54 -6.98 -11.43
N ALA A 143 -0.29 -7.45 -12.66
CA ALA A 143 0.92 -8.21 -12.97
C ALA A 143 2.17 -7.40 -12.61
N GLY A 144 3.11 -7.97 -11.85
CA GLY A 144 4.32 -7.23 -11.44
C GLY A 144 4.11 -6.13 -10.40
N HIS A 145 2.90 -5.97 -9.85
CA HIS A 145 2.69 -5.15 -8.66
C HIS A 145 3.24 -5.87 -7.42
N THR A 146 3.90 -5.12 -6.54
CA THR A 146 4.34 -5.59 -5.22
C THR A 146 3.65 -4.76 -4.16
N VAL A 147 3.02 -5.44 -3.20
CA VAL A 147 2.42 -4.81 -2.02
C VAL A 147 3.31 -5.10 -0.82
N THR A 148 3.64 -4.07 -0.05
CA THR A 148 4.46 -4.20 1.15
C THR A 148 3.71 -3.61 2.33
N ALA A 149 3.38 -4.46 3.32
CA ALA A 149 2.87 -4.04 4.61
C ALA A 149 4.01 -4.14 5.63
N ILE A 150 4.31 -3.02 6.29
CA ILE A 150 5.36 -2.95 7.31
C ILE A 150 4.69 -2.86 8.66
N TYR A 151 4.97 -3.82 9.53
CA TYR A 151 4.53 -3.83 10.92
C TYR A 151 5.71 -3.53 11.83
N GLU A 152 5.49 -2.65 12.80
CA GLU A 152 6.32 -2.60 14.00
C GLU A 152 5.67 -3.46 15.07
N ILE A 153 6.47 -4.30 15.73
CA ILE A 153 6.03 -5.25 16.74
C ILE A 153 6.87 -5.08 18.01
N THR A 154 6.23 -5.29 19.16
CA THR A 154 6.88 -5.31 20.47
C THR A 154 6.73 -6.71 21.07
N PRO A 155 7.83 -7.47 21.24
CA PRO A 155 7.77 -8.78 21.88
C PRO A 155 7.29 -8.72 23.33
N VAL A 156 6.64 -9.80 23.79
CA VAL A 156 6.26 -9.95 25.21
C VAL A 156 7.51 -9.88 26.09
N GLY A 157 7.43 -9.08 27.18
CA GLY A 157 8.54 -8.88 28.11
C GLY A 157 9.58 -7.84 27.68
N SER A 158 9.39 -7.16 26.55
CA SER A 158 10.25 -6.06 26.12
C SER A 158 10.05 -4.81 27.00
N ASP A 159 11.15 -4.10 27.29
CA ASP A 159 11.11 -2.78 27.94
C ASP A 159 10.46 -1.69 27.06
N ALA A 160 10.23 -1.99 25.77
CA ALA A 160 9.61 -1.08 24.81
C ALA A 160 8.07 -1.10 24.85
N ILE A 161 7.44 -1.95 25.68
CA ILE A 161 5.98 -2.01 25.82
C ILE A 161 5.46 -0.66 26.33
N ARG A 162 4.54 -0.04 25.59
CA ARG A 162 4.02 1.31 25.91
C ARG A 162 2.69 1.27 26.66
N ASN A 163 1.90 0.22 26.46
CA ASN A 163 0.62 0.04 27.13
C ASN A 163 0.81 -0.71 28.44
N GLY A 164 0.23 -0.18 29.52
CA GLY A 164 0.20 -0.89 30.80
C GLY A 164 -0.62 -2.20 30.69
N PRO A 165 -0.37 -3.19 31.57
CA PRO A 165 -1.12 -4.43 31.56
C PRO A 165 -2.61 -4.16 31.75
N LEU A 166 -3.44 -4.77 30.91
CA LEU A 166 -4.89 -4.64 31.00
C LEU A 166 -5.37 -5.24 32.32
N ARG A 167 -6.07 -4.44 33.13
CA ARG A 167 -6.61 -4.84 34.45
C ARG A 167 -7.49 -6.10 34.40
N TYR A 168 -8.18 -6.30 33.27
CA TYR A 168 -9.15 -7.39 33.07
C TYR A 168 -8.73 -8.38 31.99
N ALA A 169 -7.50 -8.29 31.46
CA ALA A 169 -7.00 -9.35 30.61
C ALA A 169 -6.75 -10.57 31.50
N GLU A 170 -7.56 -11.61 31.30
CA GLU A 170 -7.23 -12.92 31.83
C GLU A 170 -5.89 -13.31 31.22
N THR A 171 -4.88 -13.46 32.09
CA THR A 171 -3.57 -13.98 31.69
C THR A 171 -3.71 -15.49 31.56
N GLU A 172 -4.61 -15.95 30.70
CA GLU A 172 -4.49 -17.31 30.20
C GLU A 172 -3.21 -17.31 29.39
N GLN A 173 -2.15 -17.88 29.95
CA GLN A 173 -0.97 -18.24 29.20
C GLN A 173 -1.45 -19.21 28.14
N SER A 174 -1.80 -18.70 26.97
CA SER A 174 -1.93 -19.50 25.77
C SER A 174 -0.56 -20.15 25.60
N VAL A 175 -0.47 -21.41 26.00
CA VAL A 175 0.75 -22.20 25.88
C VAL A 175 1.07 -22.20 24.39
N SER A 176 2.07 -21.40 24.00
CA SER A 176 2.53 -21.32 22.63
C SER A 176 3.05 -22.70 22.26
N VAL A 177 2.25 -23.49 21.52
CA VAL A 177 2.71 -24.78 20.99
C VAL A 177 3.66 -24.55 19.79
N SER A 178 3.65 -23.34 19.23
CA SER A 178 4.43 -22.92 18.07
C SER A 178 5.35 -21.76 18.45
N ASP A 179 6.53 -21.69 17.82
CA ASP A 179 7.46 -20.56 17.91
C ASP A 179 7.06 -19.40 16.98
N GLU A 180 5.89 -19.48 16.32
CA GLU A 180 5.41 -18.45 15.39
C GLU A 180 5.12 -17.11 16.07
N LEU A 181 5.50 -16.03 15.39
CA LEU A 181 5.17 -14.65 15.75
C LEU A 181 3.72 -14.29 15.41
N GLY A 182 3.12 -14.99 14.46
CA GLY A 182 1.76 -14.74 13.99
C GLY A 182 1.41 -15.55 12.76
N TYR A 183 0.32 -15.18 12.11
CA TYR A 183 -0.27 -15.88 10.99
C TYR A 183 -0.72 -14.87 9.93
N PHE A 184 -0.29 -15.09 8.69
CA PHE A 184 -0.64 -14.29 7.53
C PHE A 184 -1.79 -14.96 6.77
N LYS A 185 -2.80 -14.17 6.39
CA LYS A 185 -3.94 -14.60 5.59
C LYS A 185 -4.08 -13.67 4.39
N LEU A 186 -4.11 -14.24 3.19
CA LEU A 186 -4.35 -13.55 1.93
C LEU A 186 -5.56 -14.17 1.25
N ARG A 187 -6.57 -13.36 0.97
CA ARG A 187 -7.73 -13.77 0.18
C ARG A 187 -7.75 -12.98 -1.12
N TYR A 188 -8.03 -13.62 -2.25
CA TYR A 188 -8.17 -12.95 -3.54
C TYR A 188 -9.13 -13.70 -4.46
N LYS A 189 -9.65 -13.06 -5.51
CA LYS A 189 -10.42 -13.66 -6.59
C LYS A 189 -9.57 -13.66 -7.87
N GLU A 190 -9.62 -14.71 -8.66
CA GLU A 190 -9.06 -14.65 -10.02
C GLU A 190 -9.91 -13.71 -10.89
N PRO A 191 -9.33 -13.05 -11.90
CA PRO A 191 -10.09 -12.19 -12.80
C PRO A 191 -11.31 -12.90 -13.39
N GLY A 192 -12.49 -12.29 -13.23
CA GLY A 192 -13.78 -12.84 -13.71
C GLY A 192 -14.40 -13.93 -12.83
N GLN A 193 -13.76 -14.32 -11.72
CA GLN A 193 -14.33 -15.26 -10.75
C GLN A 193 -15.05 -14.53 -9.63
N SER A 194 -16.14 -15.13 -9.13
CA SER A 194 -16.92 -14.59 -8.00
C SER A 194 -16.47 -15.14 -6.64
N THR A 195 -15.77 -16.27 -6.64
CA THR A 195 -15.37 -16.99 -5.43
C THR A 195 -13.90 -16.74 -5.13
N SER A 196 -13.57 -16.50 -3.87
CA SER A 196 -12.21 -16.21 -3.44
C SER A 196 -11.40 -17.46 -3.10
N ILE A 197 -10.09 -17.35 -3.26
CA ILE A 197 -9.05 -18.29 -2.87
C ILE A 197 -8.37 -17.74 -1.61
N LEU A 198 -8.10 -18.61 -0.62
CA LEU A 198 -7.45 -18.26 0.63
C LEU A 198 -6.05 -18.91 0.69
N ILE A 199 -5.05 -18.10 0.99
CA ILE A 199 -3.67 -18.51 1.30
C ILE A 199 -3.39 -18.16 2.75
N GLU A 200 -2.78 -19.10 3.47
CA GLU A 200 -2.46 -18.97 4.88
C GLU A 200 -1.04 -19.45 5.16
N GLU A 201 -0.25 -18.63 5.85
CA GLU A 201 1.15 -18.92 6.13
C GLU A 201 1.55 -18.46 7.55
N PRO A 202 2.26 -19.28 8.34
CA PRO A 202 2.78 -18.86 9.63
C PRO A 202 3.95 -17.89 9.48
N ILE A 203 4.01 -16.90 10.37
CA ILE A 203 5.10 -15.94 10.47
C ILE A 203 6.10 -16.48 11.48
N LEU A 204 7.21 -17.01 10.98
CA LEU A 204 8.28 -17.57 11.82
C LEU A 204 9.28 -16.49 12.27
N PRO A 205 9.92 -16.65 13.45
CA PRO A 205 10.96 -15.75 13.92
C PRO A 205 12.21 -15.81 13.03
N ALA A 206 12.89 -14.67 12.91
CA ALA A 206 14.20 -14.46 12.28
C ALA A 206 14.50 -15.35 11.05
N GLN A 207 14.10 -14.90 9.86
CA GLN A 207 14.44 -15.56 8.59
C GLN A 207 15.83 -15.19 8.03
N GLY A 208 16.73 -14.67 8.87
CA GLY A 208 18.07 -14.21 8.49
C GLY A 208 18.18 -12.69 8.35
N GLU A 209 19.25 -12.23 7.69
CA GLU A 209 19.46 -10.80 7.44
C GLU A 209 18.47 -10.26 6.40
N ALA A 210 17.88 -9.10 6.68
CA ALA A 210 16.98 -8.43 5.77
C ALA A 210 17.72 -7.99 4.50
N GLY A 211 17.17 -8.36 3.33
CA GLY A 211 17.67 -7.93 2.03
C GLY A 211 17.61 -6.41 1.84
N SER A 212 18.30 -5.91 0.82
CA SER A 212 18.35 -4.47 0.51
C SER A 212 16.96 -3.86 0.33
N ASP A 213 16.03 -4.56 -0.32
CA ASP A 213 14.68 -4.03 -0.57
C ASP A 213 13.86 -3.86 0.72
N VAL A 214 13.97 -4.81 1.65
CA VAL A 214 13.31 -4.73 2.96
C VAL A 214 13.90 -3.60 3.79
N ARG A 215 15.23 -3.48 3.82
CA ARG A 215 15.88 -2.39 4.57
C ARG A 215 15.55 -1.02 3.97
N PHE A 216 15.50 -0.93 2.64
CA PHE A 216 15.16 0.32 1.96
C PHE A 216 13.69 0.71 2.18
N SER A 217 12.76 -0.25 2.18
CA SER A 217 11.35 0.03 2.47
C SER A 217 11.15 0.49 3.91
N VAL A 218 11.88 -0.07 4.87
CA VAL A 218 11.89 0.41 6.27
C VAL A 218 12.43 1.83 6.38
N ALA A 219 13.49 2.18 5.64
CA ALA A 219 14.01 3.55 5.59
C ALA A 219 12.95 4.54 5.05
N MET A 220 12.22 4.16 3.99
CA MET A 220 11.12 4.97 3.45
C MET A 220 9.95 5.09 4.43
N ALA A 221 9.61 4.02 5.14
CA ALA A 221 8.53 4.04 6.13
C ALA A 221 8.86 4.97 7.30
N GLY A 222 10.12 4.92 7.77
CA GLY A 222 10.61 5.83 8.80
C GLY A 222 10.69 7.27 8.30
N PHE A 223 11.15 7.51 7.07
CA PHE A 223 11.11 8.84 6.43
C PHE A 223 9.69 9.42 6.40
N GLY A 224 8.70 8.61 6.02
CA GLY A 224 7.29 9.01 6.07
C GLY A 224 6.79 9.33 7.48
N GLN A 225 7.25 8.61 8.50
CA GLN A 225 6.93 8.94 9.89
C GLN A 225 7.59 10.24 10.38
N LEU A 226 8.83 10.54 9.95
CA LEU A 226 9.50 11.80 10.29
C LEU A 226 8.74 13.00 9.73
N LEU A 227 8.21 12.89 8.50
CA LEU A 227 7.34 13.90 7.91
C LEU A 227 5.98 14.07 8.63
N ARG A 228 5.61 13.13 9.50
CA ARG A 228 4.39 13.14 10.33
C ARG A 228 4.72 13.34 11.82
N ASP A 229 5.70 14.20 12.11
CA ASP A 229 6.14 14.58 13.46
C ASP A 229 6.77 13.44 14.31
N GLY A 230 6.95 12.24 13.77
CA GLY A 230 7.77 11.20 14.39
C GLY A 230 7.29 10.67 15.75
N ALA A 231 5.99 10.74 16.06
CA ALA A 231 5.43 10.44 17.39
C ALA A 231 5.89 9.11 18.05
N TYR A 232 6.27 8.13 17.24
CA TYR A 232 6.67 6.80 17.69
C TYR A 232 8.14 6.45 17.39
N LEU A 233 8.92 7.37 16.82
CA LEU A 233 10.30 7.10 16.39
C LEU A 233 11.33 7.16 17.52
N GLY A 234 10.97 7.75 18.67
CA GLY A 234 11.88 7.88 19.80
C GLY A 234 13.13 8.68 19.43
N GLY A 235 14.30 8.03 19.46
CA GLY A 235 15.57 8.65 19.07
C GLY A 235 15.94 8.46 17.60
N TRP A 236 15.10 7.82 16.79
CA TRP A 236 15.38 7.57 15.38
C TRP A 236 15.03 8.81 14.53
N GLY A 237 16.03 9.40 13.87
CA GLY A 237 15.92 10.67 13.15
C GLY A 237 16.30 10.58 11.68
N TRP A 238 16.48 11.76 11.06
CA TRP A 238 16.85 11.89 9.65
C TRP A 238 18.17 11.17 9.32
N ASP A 239 19.18 11.28 10.20
CA ASP A 239 20.49 10.64 10.02
C ASP A 239 20.37 9.11 9.92
N GLU A 240 19.61 8.48 10.83
CA GLU A 240 19.39 7.03 10.80
C GLU A 240 18.61 6.59 9.55
N ALA A 241 17.61 7.37 9.13
CA ALA A 241 16.84 7.12 7.91
C ALA A 241 17.75 7.14 6.67
N ILE A 242 18.55 8.19 6.53
CA ILE A 242 19.49 8.39 5.42
C ILE A 242 20.57 7.31 5.44
N GLN A 243 21.09 6.95 6.60
CA GLN A 243 22.11 5.90 6.74
C GLN A 243 21.54 4.55 6.29
N LEU A 244 20.35 4.19 6.76
CA LEU A 244 19.68 2.94 6.39
C LEU A 244 19.40 2.89 4.88
N ALA A 245 18.86 3.97 4.30
CA ALA A 245 18.59 4.06 2.87
C ALA A 245 19.86 3.93 2.02
N ASN A 246 20.97 4.58 2.42
CA ASN A 246 22.25 4.46 1.71
C ASN A 246 22.84 3.04 1.79
N GLY A 247 22.81 2.43 2.98
CA GLY A 247 23.27 1.05 3.18
C GLY A 247 22.43 0.00 2.43
N ALA A 248 21.20 0.35 2.10
CA ALA A 248 20.24 -0.51 1.42
C ALA A 248 19.97 -0.12 -0.05
N LYS A 249 20.71 0.83 -0.61
CA LYS A 249 20.43 1.37 -1.95
C LYS A 249 20.42 0.28 -3.02
N GLY A 250 21.38 -0.65 -3.00
CA GLY A 250 21.45 -1.73 -3.99
C GLY A 250 21.62 -1.23 -5.42
N GLU A 251 21.20 -2.07 -6.39
CA GLU A 251 21.12 -1.67 -7.80
C GLU A 251 20.03 -0.62 -8.00
N ASP A 252 20.34 0.42 -8.76
CA ASP A 252 19.47 1.58 -8.95
C ASP A 252 19.63 2.14 -10.36
N ALA A 253 19.30 1.30 -11.35
CA ALA A 253 19.54 1.59 -12.77
C ALA A 253 18.84 2.89 -13.24
N PHE A 254 17.75 3.26 -12.58
CA PHE A 254 16.95 4.43 -12.92
C PHE A 254 17.13 5.60 -11.93
N GLY A 255 17.94 5.43 -10.88
CA GLY A 255 18.24 6.49 -9.92
C GLY A 255 17.13 6.81 -8.90
N TYR A 256 16.06 6.02 -8.83
CA TYR A 256 14.92 6.29 -7.95
C TYR A 256 15.32 6.23 -6.47
N ARG A 257 16.20 5.30 -6.09
CA ARG A 257 16.63 5.17 -4.69
C ARG A 257 17.60 6.27 -4.29
N ALA A 258 18.49 6.66 -5.19
CA ALA A 258 19.35 7.82 -4.99
C ALA A 258 18.53 9.11 -4.83
N GLU A 259 17.47 9.28 -5.63
CA GLU A 259 16.59 10.44 -5.52
C GLU A 259 15.84 10.48 -4.18
N ALA A 260 15.33 9.35 -3.71
CA ALA A 260 14.70 9.27 -2.39
C ALA A 260 15.67 9.70 -1.27
N VAL A 261 16.94 9.30 -1.32
CA VAL A 261 17.97 9.73 -0.37
C VAL A 261 18.22 11.24 -0.45
N ASN A 262 18.19 11.83 -1.66
CA ASN A 262 18.33 13.28 -1.82
C ASN A 262 17.14 14.03 -1.21
N LEU A 263 15.92 13.51 -1.37
CA LEU A 263 14.72 14.07 -0.73
C LEU A 263 14.80 13.99 0.79
N MET A 264 15.32 12.89 1.35
CA MET A 264 15.55 12.78 2.80
C MET A 264 16.50 13.86 3.31
N ARG A 265 17.61 14.10 2.61
CA ARG A 265 18.57 15.16 2.96
C ARG A 265 17.99 16.57 2.82
N LEU A 266 17.16 16.79 1.80
CA LEU A 266 16.48 18.06 1.63
C LEU A 266 15.50 18.32 2.77
N ALA A 267 14.69 17.32 3.14
CA ALA A 267 13.76 17.41 4.27
C ALA A 267 14.51 17.71 5.58
N GLU A 268 15.60 16.99 5.84
CA GLU A 268 16.48 17.25 6.99
C GLU A 268 16.99 18.70 7.02
N ALA A 269 17.40 19.23 5.86
CA ALA A 269 17.91 20.60 5.77
C ALA A 269 16.81 21.67 5.98
N LEU A 270 15.55 21.35 5.69
CA LEU A 270 14.40 22.24 5.86
C LEU A 270 13.80 22.21 7.27
N ASP A 271 14.01 21.10 7.99
CA ASP A 271 13.56 20.91 9.38
C ASP A 271 14.45 21.63 10.41
N ARG A 272 15.68 22.00 10.00
CA ARG A 272 16.67 22.76 10.79
C ARG A 272 16.48 24.27 10.69
#